data_AF-A0A212C362-F1
#
_entry.id   AF-A0A212C362-F1
#
_cell.length_a   1.000
_cell.length_b   1.000
_cell.length_c   1.000
_cell.angle_alpha   90.00
_cell.angle_beta   90.00
_cell.angle_gamma   90.00
#
_symmetry.space_group_name_H-M   'P 1'
#
loop_
_entity.id
_entity.type
_entity.pdbx_description
1 polymer ?
#
loop_
_entity_poly.entity_id
_entity_poly.type
_entity_poly.pdbx_seq_one_letter_code
_entity_poly.pdbx_strand_id
1 'polypeptide(L)'
;MGLFELALQLREKRLDIEEALVEEKKMIDNLKKEHDTLSKKVKIVATNLNAAEEALEAYQREKQQRLNELLVVIPLKLHQIEYVLFGELPSDLSGSLVFSNRSLGRLQERIVQLHEENSKQKRLNKECRERRKQLIREKREMAKTIQKMEETVSQLMISKFGRVINLEALQTLSVNTTLEELKIKKLRKELSNVKEMKMWEEKIAQVRWELMMKTKEHTKKLHQMNDLCIEKKQLDSRLNTLQNQQGNAFQGPRKADTEARERVTELIQVQAERIQALKEEIALLRKKGGLLLPPIHRPQENE
;
A
#
# COMPACT_ATOMS: atom_id res chain seq x y z
N MET A 1 51.70 39.30 33.56
CA MET A 1 50.78 39.83 32.54
C MET A 1 49.77 38.80 32.03
N GLY A 2 50.12 37.54 31.71
CA GLY A 2 49.18 36.62 31.02
C GLY A 2 48.01 35.99 31.80
N LEU A 3 48.06 35.92 33.14
CA LEU A 3 47.04 35.21 33.94
C LEU A 3 45.74 36.01 34.12
N PHE A 4 45.85 37.34 34.21
CA PHE A 4 44.72 38.24 34.36
C PHE A 4 43.93 38.37 33.04
N GLU A 5 44.63 38.47 31.91
CA GLU A 5 44.06 38.48 30.56
C GLU A 5 43.26 37.20 30.28
N LEU A 6 43.81 36.03 30.66
CA LEU A 6 43.14 34.75 30.51
C LEU A 6 41.87 34.66 31.37
N ALA A 7 41.91 35.19 32.60
CA ALA A 7 40.74 35.23 33.48
C ALA A 7 39.62 36.12 32.93
N LEU A 8 39.97 37.25 32.29
CA LEU A 8 39.02 38.12 31.59
C LEU A 8 38.37 37.40 30.40
N GLN A 9 39.16 36.75 29.55
CA GLN A 9 38.64 36.00 28.40
C GLN A 9 37.72 34.84 28.80
N LEU A 10 38.05 34.12 29.88
CA LEU A 10 37.18 33.05 30.39
C LEU A 10 35.86 33.60 30.94
N ARG A 11 35.87 34.81 31.50
CA ARG A 11 34.67 35.47 32.01
C ARG A 11 33.76 35.96 30.89
N GLU A 12 34.33 36.51 29.82
CA GLU A 12 33.59 36.86 28.59
C GLU A 12 32.95 35.62 27.97
N LYS A 13 33.73 34.55 27.75
CA LYS A 13 33.20 33.28 27.21
C LYS A 13 32.08 32.69 28.08
N ARG A 14 32.18 32.83 29.42
CA ARG A 14 31.11 32.38 30.32
C ARG A 14 29.85 33.21 30.11
N LEU A 15 29.99 34.51 29.94
CA LEU A 15 28.88 35.43 29.68
C LEU A 15 28.19 35.12 28.35
N ASP A 16 28.96 34.90 27.29
CA ASP A 16 28.42 34.51 25.97
C ASP A 16 27.62 33.20 26.04
N ILE A 17 28.13 32.21 26.79
CA ILE A 17 27.44 30.93 27.01
C ILE A 17 26.18 31.10 27.85
N GLU A 18 26.21 31.94 28.88
CA GLU A 18 25.05 32.26 29.71
C GLU A 18 23.96 32.97 28.90
N GLU A 19 24.31 33.92 28.04
CA GLU A 19 23.39 34.60 27.13
C GLU A 19 22.78 33.64 26.12
N ALA A 20 23.60 32.82 25.45
CA ALA A 20 23.12 31.79 24.53
C ALA A 20 22.17 30.78 25.22
N LEU A 21 22.47 30.38 26.46
CA LEU A 21 21.59 29.51 27.25
C LEU A 21 20.24 30.15 27.56
N VAL A 22 20.22 31.47 27.82
CA VAL A 22 18.97 32.20 28.07
C VAL A 22 18.15 32.33 26.80
N GLU A 23 18.78 32.58 25.65
CA GLU A 23 18.11 32.63 24.36
C GLU A 23 17.52 31.27 23.96
N GLU A 24 18.29 30.19 24.08
CA GLU A 24 17.83 28.83 23.84
C GLU A 24 16.65 28.46 24.75
N LYS A 25 16.70 28.82 26.04
CA LYS A 25 15.56 28.62 26.96
C LYS A 25 14.30 29.36 26.49
N LYS A 26 14.44 30.62 26.03
CA LYS A 26 13.31 31.38 25.46
C LYS A 26 12.76 30.70 24.19
N MET A 27 13.63 30.19 23.33
CA MET A 27 13.22 29.48 22.12
C MET A 27 12.48 28.19 22.44
N ILE A 28 12.96 27.41 23.42
CA ILE A 28 12.29 26.20 23.92
C ILE A 28 10.89 26.53 24.46
N ASP A 29 10.75 27.59 25.25
CA ASP A 29 9.45 27.96 25.82
C ASP A 29 8.46 28.45 24.74
N ASN A 30 8.96 29.13 23.70
CA ASN A 30 8.14 29.50 22.55
C ASN A 30 7.69 28.26 21.77
N LEU A 31 8.60 27.32 21.47
CA LEU A 31 8.28 26.06 20.79
C LEU A 31 7.28 25.21 21.58
N LYS A 32 7.38 25.18 22.93
CA LYS A 32 6.39 24.50 23.78
C LYS A 32 5.00 25.13 23.65
N LYS A 33 4.91 26.46 23.65
CA LYS A 33 3.63 27.17 23.44
C LYS A 33 3.05 26.86 22.07
N GLU A 34 3.86 26.90 21.01
CA GLU A 34 3.44 26.55 19.66
C GLU A 34 2.94 25.11 19.58
N HIS A 35 3.68 24.16 20.16
CA HIS A 35 3.27 22.76 20.24
C HIS A 35 1.91 22.60 20.95
N ASP A 36 1.70 23.28 22.08
CA ASP A 36 0.43 23.22 22.79
C ASP A 36 -0.73 23.83 21.99
N THR A 37 -0.48 24.92 21.24
CA THR A 37 -1.50 25.49 20.36
C THR A 37 -1.85 24.54 19.20
N LEU A 38 -0.85 23.92 18.57
CA LEU A 38 -1.06 22.96 17.50
C LEU A 38 -1.77 21.71 18.01
N SER A 39 -1.40 21.20 19.18
CA SER A 39 -2.07 20.07 19.83
C SER A 39 -3.56 20.35 20.09
N LYS A 40 -3.90 21.56 20.55
CA LYS A 40 -5.30 21.99 20.69
C LYS A 40 -6.02 22.06 19.34
N LYS A 41 -5.39 22.63 18.30
CA LYS A 41 -5.96 22.68 16.93
C LYS A 41 -6.24 21.29 16.38
N VAL A 42 -5.30 20.35 16.55
CA VAL A 42 -5.47 18.95 16.12
C VAL A 42 -6.69 18.31 16.79
N LYS A 43 -6.88 18.52 18.10
CA LYS A 43 -8.06 18.01 18.81
C LYS A 43 -9.37 18.58 18.25
N ILE A 44 -9.42 19.88 17.99
CA ILE A 44 -10.60 20.55 17.43
C ILE A 44 -10.90 20.04 16.02
N VAL A 45 -9.87 19.87 15.18
CA VAL A 45 -10.04 19.33 13.83
C VAL A 45 -10.55 17.89 13.88
N ALA A 46 -10.03 17.07 14.79
CA ALA A 46 -10.50 15.70 14.98
C ALA A 46 -11.98 15.64 15.42
N THR A 47 -12.40 16.50 16.35
CA THR A 47 -13.81 16.56 16.76
C THR A 47 -14.72 17.02 15.62
N ASN A 48 -14.28 17.99 14.81
CA ASN A 48 -15.05 18.46 13.66
C ASN A 48 -15.15 17.39 12.56
N LEU A 49 -14.08 16.62 12.34
CA LEU A 49 -14.08 15.51 11.40
C LEU A 49 -15.12 14.45 11.80
N ASN A 50 -15.09 14.01 13.07
CA ASN A 50 -16.06 13.03 13.58
C ASN A 50 -17.50 13.54 13.44
N ALA A 51 -17.75 14.81 13.77
CA ALA A 51 -19.08 15.40 13.63
C ALA A 51 -19.54 15.44 12.16
N ALA A 52 -18.63 15.73 11.22
CA ALA A 52 -18.94 15.71 9.78
C ALA A 52 -19.21 14.29 9.26
N GLU A 53 -18.46 13.29 9.74
CA GLU A 53 -18.67 11.88 9.42
C GLU A 53 -20.04 11.40 9.93
N GLU A 54 -20.39 11.70 11.20
CA GLU A 54 -21.69 11.36 11.77
C GLU A 54 -22.86 12.03 11.01
N ALA A 55 -22.70 13.30 10.62
CA ALA A 55 -23.69 14.01 9.81
C ALA A 55 -23.85 13.37 8.42
N LEU A 56 -22.76 12.92 7.81
CA LEU A 56 -22.78 12.24 6.52
C LEU A 56 -23.47 10.87 6.61
N GLU A 57 -23.20 10.10 7.66
CA GLU A 57 -23.91 8.85 7.93
C GLU A 57 -25.41 9.07 8.18
N ALA A 58 -25.78 10.12 8.91
CA ALA A 58 -27.18 10.47 9.14
C ALA A 58 -27.88 10.82 7.82
N TYR A 59 -27.24 11.61 6.96
CA TYR A 59 -27.76 11.94 5.64
C TYR A 59 -27.91 10.70 4.74
N GLN A 60 -26.94 9.78 4.77
CA GLN A 60 -27.05 8.52 4.03
C GLN A 60 -28.22 7.66 4.53
N ARG A 61 -28.43 7.58 5.85
CA ARG A 61 -29.59 6.89 6.44
C ARG A 61 -30.92 7.51 5.99
N GLU A 62 -31.02 8.84 6.02
CA GLU A 62 -32.22 9.54 5.55
C GLU A 62 -32.47 9.29 4.05
N LYS A 63 -31.41 9.35 3.23
CA LYS A 63 -31.50 9.01 1.80
C LYS A 63 -31.98 7.57 1.60
N GLN A 64 -31.46 6.62 2.38
CA GLN A 64 -31.89 5.23 2.32
C GLN A 64 -33.37 5.10 2.72
N GLN A 65 -33.80 5.80 3.77
CA GLN A 65 -35.20 5.79 4.21
C GLN A 65 -36.13 6.36 3.13
N ARG A 66 -35.80 7.52 2.54
CA ARG A 66 -36.57 8.10 1.43
C ARG A 66 -36.57 7.22 0.19
N LEU A 67 -35.46 6.53 -0.11
CA LEU A 67 -35.40 5.56 -1.21
C LEU A 67 -36.28 4.32 -0.92
N ASN A 68 -36.35 3.87 0.33
CA ASN A 68 -37.19 2.75 0.73
C ASN A 68 -38.69 3.10 0.68
N GLU A 69 -39.07 4.37 0.83
CA GLU A 69 -40.44 4.86 0.64
C GLU A 69 -40.88 4.87 -0.83
N LEU A 70 -39.94 4.81 -1.78
CA LEU A 70 -40.26 4.71 -3.19
C LEU A 70 -40.68 3.27 -3.52
N LEU A 71 -41.98 3.08 -3.71
CA LEU A 71 -42.55 1.84 -4.22
C LEU A 71 -42.15 1.62 -5.68
N VAL A 72 -41.10 0.84 -5.89
CA VAL A 72 -40.68 0.41 -7.23
C VAL A 72 -41.35 -0.94 -7.54
N VAL A 73 -42.29 -0.93 -8.48
CA VAL A 73 -42.93 -2.16 -8.97
C VAL A 73 -42.01 -2.80 -10.00
N ILE A 74 -41.44 -3.96 -9.66
CA ILE A 74 -40.59 -4.74 -10.58
C ILE A 74 -41.38 -5.98 -11.02
N PRO A 75 -41.73 -6.10 -12.32
CA PRO A 75 -42.30 -7.33 -12.83
C PRO A 75 -41.20 -8.41 -12.87
N LEU A 76 -41.31 -9.40 -11.99
CA LEU A 76 -40.42 -10.56 -11.93
C LEU A 76 -41.10 -11.76 -12.58
N LYS A 77 -40.34 -12.54 -13.34
CA LYS A 77 -40.81 -13.83 -13.85
C LYS A 77 -40.65 -14.89 -12.74
N LEU A 78 -41.56 -15.87 -12.68
CA LEU A 78 -41.55 -16.91 -11.65
C LEU A 78 -40.20 -17.65 -11.52
N HIS A 79 -39.50 -17.89 -12.63
CA HIS A 79 -38.18 -18.54 -12.62
C HIS A 79 -37.05 -17.68 -12.05
N GLN A 80 -37.26 -16.38 -11.82
CA GLN A 80 -36.28 -15.46 -11.23
C GLN A 80 -36.39 -15.42 -9.70
N ILE A 81 -37.42 -16.04 -9.13
CA ILE A 81 -37.65 -16.08 -7.68
C ILE A 81 -37.01 -17.37 -7.15
N GLU A 82 -35.81 -17.23 -6.59
CA GLU A 82 -35.11 -18.32 -5.90
C GLU A 82 -35.54 -18.43 -4.41
N TYR A 83 -36.50 -17.60 -3.98
CA TYR A 83 -37.04 -17.60 -2.62
C TYR A 83 -38.13 -18.67 -2.46
N VAL A 84 -37.73 -19.84 -1.98
CA VAL A 84 -38.62 -20.99 -1.77
C VAL A 84 -38.54 -21.41 -0.30
N LEU A 85 -39.68 -21.41 0.39
CA LEU A 85 -39.79 -21.96 1.74
C LEU A 85 -40.48 -23.32 1.64
N PHE A 86 -39.82 -24.39 2.09
CA PHE A 86 -40.37 -25.75 2.07
C PHE A 86 -40.84 -26.28 0.69
N GLY A 87 -40.20 -25.84 -0.39
CA GLY A 87 -40.51 -26.34 -1.75
C GLY A 87 -41.66 -25.63 -2.46
N GLU A 88 -42.32 -24.65 -1.82
CA GLU A 88 -43.38 -23.84 -2.42
C GLU A 88 -43.03 -22.34 -2.39
N LEU A 89 -43.58 -21.59 -3.35
CA LEU A 89 -43.47 -20.14 -3.40
C LEU A 89 -44.39 -19.53 -2.33
N PRO A 90 -43.87 -18.73 -1.39
CA PRO A 90 -44.69 -18.13 -0.34
C PRO A 90 -45.77 -17.21 -0.93
N SER A 91 -47.00 -17.33 -0.42
CA SER A 91 -48.14 -16.51 -0.85
C SER A 91 -47.96 -15.02 -0.56
N ASP A 92 -47.04 -14.67 0.34
CA ASP A 92 -46.69 -13.30 0.67
C ASP A 92 -45.16 -13.11 0.62
N LEU A 93 -44.72 -12.15 -0.19
CA LEU A 93 -43.31 -11.78 -0.37
C LEU A 93 -42.96 -10.47 0.36
N SER A 94 -43.90 -9.90 1.13
CA SER A 94 -43.74 -8.60 1.83
C SER A 94 -42.52 -8.51 2.76
N GLY A 95 -42.09 -9.63 3.35
CA GLY A 95 -40.89 -9.73 4.19
C GLY A 95 -39.58 -10.06 3.45
N SER A 96 -39.60 -10.14 2.12
CA SER A 96 -38.48 -10.65 1.32
C SER A 96 -37.62 -9.50 0.77
N LEU A 97 -36.30 -9.63 0.90
CA LEU A 97 -35.37 -8.66 0.35
C LEU A 97 -34.93 -9.08 -1.06
N VAL A 98 -35.10 -8.19 -2.05
CA VAL A 98 -34.64 -8.44 -3.42
C VAL A 98 -33.22 -7.91 -3.58
N PHE A 99 -32.30 -8.79 -3.96
CA PHE A 99 -30.92 -8.44 -4.31
C PHE A 99 -30.50 -9.18 -5.58
N SER A 100 -29.53 -8.61 -6.30
CA SER A 100 -28.95 -9.28 -7.46
C SER A 100 -28.15 -10.51 -7.01
N ASN A 101 -28.18 -11.59 -7.79
CA ASN A 101 -27.36 -12.79 -7.53
C ASN A 101 -25.85 -12.43 -7.46
N ARG A 102 -25.41 -11.45 -8.27
CA ARG A 102 -24.04 -10.91 -8.21
C ARG A 102 -23.72 -10.24 -6.86
N SER A 103 -24.65 -9.49 -6.29
CA SER A 103 -24.46 -8.86 -4.97
C SER A 103 -24.46 -9.89 -3.86
N LEU A 104 -25.27 -10.95 -3.96
CA LEU A 104 -25.27 -12.05 -3.00
C LEU A 104 -23.94 -12.82 -3.02
N GLY A 105 -23.45 -13.20 -4.21
CA GLY A 105 -22.16 -13.88 -4.35
C GLY A 105 -21.01 -13.04 -3.79
N ARG A 106 -20.99 -11.74 -4.10
CA ARG A 106 -20.00 -10.81 -3.54
C ARG A 106 -20.10 -10.69 -2.02
N LEU A 107 -21.30 -10.66 -1.45
CA LEU A 107 -21.51 -10.63 0.00
C LEU A 107 -21.02 -11.92 0.66
N GLN A 108 -21.29 -13.08 0.07
CA GLN A 108 -20.81 -14.37 0.57
C GLN A 108 -19.28 -14.45 0.54
N GLU A 109 -18.64 -14.08 -0.57
CA GLU A 109 -17.19 -13.97 -0.67
C GLU A 109 -16.63 -13.00 0.37
N ARG A 110 -17.29 -11.85 0.57
CA ARG A 110 -16.88 -10.86 1.56
C ARG A 110 -17.00 -11.37 2.99
N ILE A 111 -18.02 -12.15 3.31
CA ILE A 111 -18.19 -12.77 4.63
C ILE A 111 -17.02 -13.73 4.91
N VAL A 112 -16.62 -14.54 3.93
CA VAL A 112 -15.46 -15.45 4.06
C VAL A 112 -14.17 -14.65 4.28
N GLN A 113 -13.92 -13.62 3.47
CA GLN A 113 -12.75 -12.74 3.64
C GLN A 113 -12.73 -12.08 5.03
N LEU A 114 -13.86 -11.54 5.49
CA LEU A 114 -13.97 -10.93 6.82
C LEU A 114 -13.71 -11.94 7.94
N HIS A 115 -14.15 -13.19 7.76
CA HIS A 115 -13.89 -14.26 8.73
C HIS A 115 -12.39 -14.59 8.82
N GLU A 116 -11.69 -14.66 7.67
CA GLU A 116 -10.24 -14.85 7.62
C GLU A 116 -9.47 -13.66 8.21
N GLU A 117 -9.85 -12.43 7.84
CA GLU A 117 -9.26 -11.19 8.36
C GLU A 117 -9.41 -11.12 9.89
N ASN A 118 -10.61 -11.39 10.41
CA ASN A 118 -10.89 -11.38 11.85
C ASN A 118 -10.11 -12.49 12.57
N SER A 119 -10.00 -13.67 11.97
CA SER A 119 -9.18 -14.77 12.51
C SER A 119 -7.71 -14.40 12.59
N LYS A 120 -7.16 -13.76 11.55
CA LYS A 120 -5.79 -13.25 11.52
C LYS A 120 -5.55 -12.17 12.56
N GLN A 121 -6.46 -11.19 12.66
CA GLN A 121 -6.40 -10.14 13.68
C GLN A 121 -6.46 -10.70 15.10
N LYS A 122 -7.30 -11.71 15.36
CA LYS A 122 -7.35 -12.39 16.66
C LYS A 122 -6.03 -13.08 17.02
N ARG A 123 -5.36 -13.73 16.05
CA ARG A 123 -4.02 -14.33 16.27
C ARG A 123 -2.99 -13.28 16.64
N LEU A 124 -2.88 -12.21 15.85
CA LEU A 124 -1.95 -11.11 16.13
C LEU A 124 -2.22 -10.46 17.49
N ASN A 125 -3.49 -10.24 17.85
CA ASN A 125 -3.85 -9.70 19.16
C ASN A 125 -3.44 -10.62 20.31
N LYS A 126 -3.51 -11.95 20.15
CA LYS A 126 -3.03 -12.89 21.16
C LYS A 126 -1.51 -12.79 21.32
N GLU A 127 -0.76 -12.84 20.22
CA GLU A 127 0.71 -12.71 20.22
C GLU A 127 1.16 -11.39 20.86
N CYS A 128 0.53 -10.27 20.49
CA CYS A 128 0.82 -8.96 21.09
C CYS A 128 0.54 -8.92 22.60
N ARG A 129 -0.52 -9.58 23.07
CA ARG A 129 -0.84 -9.67 24.50
C ARG A 129 0.18 -10.52 25.25
N GLU A 130 0.61 -11.64 24.67
CA GLU A 130 1.67 -12.49 25.24
C GLU A 130 2.99 -11.74 25.32
N ARG A 131 3.40 -11.08 24.24
CA ARG A 131 4.61 -10.25 24.21
C ARG A 131 4.55 -9.12 25.22
N ARG A 132 3.41 -8.45 25.38
CA ARG A 132 3.22 -7.43 26.41
C ARG A 132 3.40 -8.01 27.82
N LYS A 133 2.83 -9.18 28.11
CA LYS A 133 3.01 -9.85 29.41
C LYS A 133 4.48 -10.16 29.67
N GLN A 134 5.20 -10.66 28.67
CA GLN A 134 6.64 -10.93 28.77
C GLN A 134 7.45 -9.67 29.05
N LEU A 135 7.26 -8.61 28.25
CA LEU A 135 7.95 -7.33 28.43
C LEU A 135 7.68 -6.70 29.81
N ILE A 136 6.47 -6.84 30.36
CA ILE A 136 6.15 -6.36 31.71
C ILE A 136 6.94 -7.14 32.77
N ARG A 137 7.11 -8.46 32.61
CA ARG A 137 7.91 -9.28 33.52
C ARG A 137 9.39 -8.89 33.44
N GLU A 138 9.94 -8.82 32.24
CA GLU A 138 11.32 -8.40 31.99
C GLU A 138 11.59 -7.00 32.55
N LYS A 139 10.68 -6.04 32.34
CA LYS A 139 10.77 -4.69 32.94
C LYS A 139 10.84 -4.74 34.46
N ARG A 140 10.02 -5.59 35.11
CA ARG A 140 10.04 -5.74 36.58
C ARG A 140 11.34 -6.38 37.07
N GLU A 141 11.85 -7.38 36.36
CA GLU A 141 13.12 -8.04 36.70
C GLU A 141 14.32 -7.09 36.53
N MET A 142 14.36 -6.33 35.43
CA MET A 142 15.35 -5.28 35.22
C MET A 142 15.27 -4.21 36.31
N ALA A 143 14.07 -3.76 36.69
CA ALA A 143 13.91 -2.79 37.78
C ALA A 143 14.45 -3.32 39.12
N LYS A 144 14.18 -4.59 39.46
CA LYS A 144 14.75 -5.23 40.66
C LYS A 144 16.27 -5.33 40.58
N THR A 145 16.81 -5.61 39.40
CA THR A 145 18.26 -5.72 39.19
C THR A 145 18.94 -4.35 39.34
N ILE A 146 18.34 -3.31 38.77
CA ILE A 146 18.78 -1.92 38.94
C ILE A 146 18.76 -1.54 40.41
N GLN A 147 17.66 -1.79 41.12
CA GLN A 147 17.58 -1.50 42.55
C GLN A 147 18.67 -2.22 43.37
N LYS A 148 18.91 -3.52 43.10
CA LYS A 148 20.00 -4.26 43.75
C LYS A 148 21.37 -3.65 43.45
N MET A 149 21.62 -3.26 42.19
CA MET A 149 22.87 -2.61 41.81
C MET A 149 23.03 -1.25 42.50
N GLU A 150 21.97 -0.44 42.55
CA GLU A 150 21.95 0.85 43.27
C GLU A 150 22.22 0.67 44.77
N GLU A 151 21.61 -0.33 45.40
CA GLU A 151 21.85 -0.67 46.81
C GLU A 151 23.30 -1.11 47.04
N THR A 152 23.85 -2.01 46.20
CA THR A 152 25.25 -2.44 46.32
C THR A 152 26.23 -1.28 46.11
N VAL A 153 25.96 -0.40 45.13
CA VAL A 153 26.77 0.79 44.88
C VAL A 153 26.71 1.75 46.06
N SER A 154 25.53 1.96 46.63
CA SER A 154 25.34 2.80 47.83
C SER A 154 26.08 2.25 49.04
N GLN A 155 25.99 0.94 49.29
CA GLN A 155 26.71 0.27 50.37
C GLN A 155 28.22 0.35 50.20
N LEU A 156 28.73 0.12 48.98
CA LEU A 156 30.15 0.26 48.67
C LEU A 156 30.64 1.70 48.87
N MET A 157 29.83 2.70 48.47
CA MET A 157 30.16 4.11 48.68
C MET A 157 30.22 4.47 50.17
N ILE A 158 29.25 4.01 50.97
CA ILE A 158 29.26 4.25 52.43
C ILE A 158 30.45 3.51 53.08
N SER A 159 30.74 2.28 52.68
CA SER A 159 31.87 1.51 53.23
C SER A 159 33.22 2.15 52.88
N LYS A 160 33.39 2.68 51.67
CA LYS A 160 34.66 3.25 51.21
C LYS A 160 34.86 4.71 51.60
N PHE A 161 33.78 5.50 51.67
CA PHE A 161 33.86 6.95 51.82
C PHE A 161 33.07 7.50 53.02
N GLY A 162 32.35 6.66 53.77
CA GLY A 162 31.56 7.03 54.95
C GLY A 162 30.27 7.81 54.64
N ARG A 163 30.03 8.18 53.37
CA ARG A 163 28.86 8.92 52.89
C ARG A 163 28.55 8.51 51.45
N VAL A 164 27.30 8.68 51.03
CA VAL A 164 26.92 8.56 49.62
C VAL A 164 27.52 9.75 48.86
N ILE A 165 28.50 9.49 47.98
CA ILE A 165 29.13 10.52 47.16
C ILE A 165 28.39 10.63 45.84
N ASN A 166 28.13 11.85 45.41
CA ASN A 166 27.61 12.10 44.08
C ASN A 166 28.77 11.94 43.06
N LEU A 167 28.96 10.71 42.58
CA LEU A 167 30.07 10.34 41.70
C LEU A 167 30.13 11.22 40.45
N GLU A 168 28.98 11.69 39.96
CA GLU A 168 28.88 12.56 38.78
C GLU A 168 29.51 13.94 39.01
N ALA A 169 29.34 14.51 40.22
CA ALA A 169 29.95 15.79 40.60
C ALA A 169 31.44 15.67 40.98
N LEU A 170 31.88 14.49 41.41
CA LEU A 170 33.30 14.20 41.67
C LEU A 170 34.06 13.85 40.39
N GLN A 171 33.38 13.24 39.40
CA GLN A 171 33.92 12.89 38.09
C GLN A 171 34.03 14.07 37.13
N THR A 172 33.28 15.16 37.32
CA THR A 172 33.53 16.41 36.59
C THR A 172 34.81 17.11 37.05
N LEU A 173 35.28 16.81 38.26
CA LEU A 173 36.51 17.37 38.85
C LEU A 173 37.76 16.51 38.62
N SER A 174 37.60 15.20 38.36
CA SER A 174 38.70 14.29 38.04
C SER A 174 38.63 13.84 36.59
N VAL A 175 39.66 14.16 35.80
CA VAL A 175 39.77 13.74 34.40
C VAL A 175 39.94 12.23 34.36
N ASN A 176 38.83 11.50 34.22
CA ASN A 176 38.86 10.06 33.99
C ASN A 176 39.04 9.82 32.48
N THR A 177 40.27 9.51 32.07
CA THR A 177 40.67 9.26 30.68
C THR A 177 39.78 8.22 29.99
N THR A 178 39.30 7.21 30.72
CA THR A 178 38.40 6.18 30.16
C THR A 178 37.03 6.74 29.76
N LEU A 179 36.50 7.72 30.50
CA LEU A 179 35.22 8.36 30.20
C LEU A 179 35.35 9.32 29.01
N GLU A 180 36.46 10.05 28.91
CA GLU A 180 36.75 10.88 27.74
C GLU A 180 36.90 10.02 26.48
N GLU A 181 37.61 8.89 26.57
CA GLU A 181 37.68 7.92 25.47
C GLU A 181 36.32 7.38 25.06
N LEU A 182 35.44 7.08 26.04
CA LEU A 182 34.07 6.64 25.75
C LEU A 182 33.22 7.75 25.12
N LYS A 183 33.35 9.01 25.57
CA LYS A 183 32.72 10.17 24.94
C LYS A 183 33.19 10.34 23.49
N ILE A 184 34.49 10.23 23.24
CA ILE A 184 35.06 10.30 21.88
C ILE A 184 34.54 9.14 21.01
N LYS A 185 34.48 7.92 21.55
CA LYS A 185 33.91 6.75 20.83
C LYS A 185 32.43 6.94 20.53
N LYS A 186 31.65 7.49 21.46
CA LYS A 186 30.23 7.82 21.27
C LYS A 186 30.07 8.86 20.15
N LEU A 187 30.80 9.97 20.22
CA LEU A 187 30.79 11.02 19.19
C LEU A 187 31.15 10.48 17.79
N ARG A 188 32.17 9.61 17.70
CA ARG A 188 32.55 8.95 16.43
C ARG A 188 31.40 8.08 15.89
N LYS A 189 30.73 7.34 16.76
CA LYS A 189 29.62 6.47 16.36
C LYS A 189 28.38 7.27 15.96
N GLU A 190 28.06 8.35 16.69
CA GLU A 190 27.01 9.29 16.30
C GLU A 190 27.29 9.92 14.94
N LEU A 191 28.54 10.33 14.67
CA LEU A 191 28.92 10.85 13.37
C LEU A 191 28.76 9.80 12.24
N SER A 192 29.13 8.55 12.49
CA SER A 192 28.91 7.46 11.53
C SER A 192 27.43 7.23 11.26
N ASN A 193 26.62 7.18 12.32
CA ASN A 193 25.17 6.97 12.22
C ASN A 193 24.49 8.13 11.47
N VAL A 194 24.93 9.37 11.68
CA VAL A 194 24.41 10.54 10.94
C VAL A 194 24.76 10.44 9.45
N LYS A 195 25.97 10.00 9.10
CA LYS A 195 26.35 9.77 7.70
C LYS A 195 25.51 8.66 7.06
N GLU A 196 25.30 7.56 7.77
CA GLU A 196 24.44 6.48 7.32
C GLU A 196 23.00 6.94 7.12
N MET A 197 22.43 7.71 8.07
CA MET A 197 21.09 8.29 7.93
C MET A 197 21.00 9.16 6.67
N LYS A 198 21.96 10.05 6.43
CA LYS A 198 21.97 10.89 5.22
C LYS A 198 22.01 10.06 3.94
N MET A 199 22.84 9.02 3.87
CA MET A 199 22.88 8.12 2.70
C MET A 199 21.53 7.42 2.48
N TRP A 200 20.86 6.99 3.55
CA TRP A 200 19.55 6.37 3.45
C TRP A 200 18.46 7.36 3.06
N GLU A 201 18.50 8.59 3.57
CA GLU A 201 17.58 9.67 3.17
C GLU A 201 17.71 10.02 1.70
N GLU A 202 18.94 10.14 1.18
CA GLU A 202 19.20 10.36 -0.25
C GLU A 202 18.66 9.22 -1.11
N LYS A 203 18.90 7.96 -0.69
CA LYS A 203 18.39 6.78 -1.40
C LYS A 203 16.86 6.73 -1.41
N ILE A 204 16.23 7.09 -0.29
CA ILE A 204 14.76 7.19 -0.20
C ILE A 204 14.24 8.30 -1.13
N ALA A 205 14.91 9.46 -1.17
CA ALA A 205 14.54 10.56 -2.05
C ALA A 205 14.64 10.15 -3.53
N GLN A 206 15.70 9.44 -3.92
CA GLN A 206 15.87 8.91 -5.27
C GLN A 206 14.75 7.94 -5.66
N VAL A 207 14.45 6.95 -4.82
CA VAL A 207 13.37 5.97 -5.08
C VAL A 207 12.00 6.66 -5.15
N ARG A 208 11.74 7.65 -4.28
CA ARG A 208 10.51 8.45 -4.33
C ARG A 208 10.40 9.24 -5.64
N TRP A 209 11.51 9.80 -6.12
CA TRP A 209 11.54 10.52 -7.39
C TRP A 209 11.28 9.59 -8.58
N GLU A 210 11.92 8.41 -8.62
CA GLU A 210 11.67 7.40 -9.66
C GLU A 210 10.20 6.95 -9.68
N LEU A 211 9.62 6.71 -8.52
CA LEU A 211 8.20 6.36 -8.38
C LEU A 211 7.29 7.49 -8.89
N MET A 212 7.59 8.74 -8.53
CA MET A 212 6.85 9.91 -9.01
C MET A 212 6.91 10.01 -10.54
N MET A 213 8.09 9.81 -11.13
CA MET A 213 8.28 9.84 -12.58
C MET A 213 7.50 8.73 -13.28
N LYS A 214 7.55 7.50 -12.77
CA LYS A 214 6.77 6.37 -13.30
C LYS A 214 5.27 6.58 -13.15
N THR A 215 4.82 7.15 -12.03
CA THR A 215 3.41 7.51 -11.84
C THR A 215 2.98 8.53 -12.88
N LYS A 216 3.78 9.59 -13.11
CA LYS A 216 3.50 10.60 -14.13
C LYS A 216 3.44 10.01 -15.55
N GLU A 217 4.34 9.09 -15.90
CA GLU A 217 4.31 8.36 -17.16
C GLU A 217 3.04 7.50 -17.30
N HIS A 218 2.68 6.76 -16.25
CA HIS A 218 1.48 5.93 -16.23
C HIS A 218 0.22 6.77 -16.37
N THR A 219 0.13 7.89 -15.66
CA THR A 219 -0.99 8.83 -15.79
C THR A 219 -1.10 9.34 -17.23
N LYS A 220 0.01 9.73 -17.89
CA LYS A 220 -0.02 10.14 -19.31
C LYS A 220 -0.53 9.03 -20.23
N LYS A 221 -0.04 7.81 -20.07
CA LYS A 221 -0.50 6.64 -20.87
C LYS A 221 -1.98 6.35 -20.63
N LEU A 222 -2.46 6.53 -19.40
CA LEU A 222 -3.86 6.33 -19.05
C LEU A 222 -4.77 7.37 -19.72
N HIS A 223 -4.33 8.64 -19.80
CA HIS A 223 -5.04 9.66 -20.57
C HIS A 223 -5.07 9.32 -22.06
N GLN A 224 -3.93 8.94 -22.65
CA GLN A 224 -3.87 8.50 -24.06
C GLN A 224 -4.80 7.32 -24.34
N MET A 225 -4.85 6.33 -23.44
CA MET A 225 -5.75 5.19 -23.54
C MET A 225 -7.22 5.63 -23.45
N ASN A 226 -7.54 6.58 -22.58
CA ASN A 226 -8.89 7.12 -22.46
C ASN A 226 -9.31 7.85 -23.75
N ASP A 227 -8.43 8.64 -24.35
CA ASP A 227 -8.68 9.33 -25.60
C ASP A 227 -8.97 8.34 -26.73
N LEU A 228 -8.12 7.30 -26.87
CA LEU A 228 -8.33 6.21 -27.83
C LEU A 228 -9.65 5.44 -27.58
N CYS A 229 -10.05 5.28 -26.32
CA CYS A 229 -11.32 4.64 -25.97
C CYS A 229 -12.52 5.51 -26.39
N ILE A 230 -12.41 6.83 -26.26
CA ILE A 230 -13.44 7.77 -26.74
C ILE A 230 -13.52 7.72 -28.26
N GLU A 231 -12.39 7.79 -28.97
CA GLU A 231 -12.34 7.67 -30.43
C GLU A 231 -12.95 6.34 -30.90
N LYS A 232 -12.57 5.23 -30.27
CA LYS A 232 -13.15 3.92 -30.58
C LYS A 232 -14.67 3.91 -30.39
N LYS A 233 -15.18 4.45 -29.28
CA LYS A 233 -16.63 4.55 -29.04
C LYS A 233 -17.33 5.41 -30.10
N GLN A 234 -16.69 6.49 -30.55
CA GLN A 234 -17.22 7.34 -31.63
C GLN A 234 -17.24 6.60 -32.98
N LEU A 235 -16.19 5.82 -33.28
CA LEU A 235 -16.15 5.01 -34.49
C LEU A 235 -17.18 3.88 -34.44
N ASP A 236 -17.31 3.18 -33.31
CA ASP A 236 -18.31 2.13 -33.10
C ASP A 236 -19.73 2.69 -33.23
N SER A 237 -20.01 3.88 -32.68
CA SER A 237 -21.32 4.52 -32.81
C SER A 237 -21.62 4.97 -34.25
N ARG A 238 -20.62 5.51 -34.96
CA ARG A 238 -20.73 5.83 -36.40
C ARG A 238 -20.95 4.58 -37.23
N LEU A 239 -20.20 3.50 -36.97
CA LEU A 239 -20.33 2.22 -37.67
C LEU A 239 -21.73 1.62 -37.45
N ASN A 240 -22.20 1.58 -36.21
CA ASN A 240 -23.55 1.12 -35.89
C ASN A 240 -24.63 1.97 -36.58
N THR A 241 -24.43 3.29 -36.64
CA THR A 241 -25.36 4.19 -37.33
C THR A 241 -25.38 3.91 -38.84
N LEU A 242 -24.22 3.77 -39.48
CA LEU A 242 -24.10 3.43 -40.90
C LEU A 242 -24.70 2.05 -41.21
N GLN A 243 -24.47 1.07 -40.33
CA GLN A 243 -25.04 -0.27 -40.45
C GLN A 243 -26.56 -0.27 -40.31
N ASN A 244 -27.11 0.58 -39.42
CA ASN A 244 -28.56 0.75 -39.28
C ASN A 244 -29.18 1.54 -40.45
N GLN A 245 -28.43 2.45 -41.08
CA GLN A 245 -28.87 3.24 -42.24
C GLN A 245 -28.80 2.48 -43.56
N GLN A 246 -27.83 1.58 -43.72
CA GLN A 246 -27.81 0.59 -44.80
C GLN A 246 -28.84 -0.50 -44.51
N GLY A 247 -30.13 -0.15 -44.57
CA GLY A 247 -31.23 -1.07 -44.29
C GLY A 247 -31.10 -2.35 -45.12
N ASN A 248 -31.14 -3.51 -44.45
CA ASN A 248 -31.24 -4.92 -44.88
C ASN A 248 -30.61 -5.42 -46.21
N ALA A 249 -30.01 -4.58 -47.06
CA ALA A 249 -29.52 -4.92 -48.40
C ALA A 249 -28.20 -5.73 -48.38
N PHE A 250 -27.61 -5.87 -47.19
CA PHE A 250 -26.43 -6.70 -46.92
C PHE A 250 -26.69 -7.72 -45.78
N GLN A 251 -27.93 -7.87 -45.32
CA GLN A 251 -28.27 -8.91 -44.35
C GLN A 251 -28.44 -10.25 -45.06
N GLY A 252 -27.33 -10.95 -45.27
CA GLY A 252 -27.31 -12.32 -45.74
C GLY A 252 -25.98 -12.65 -46.42
N PRO A 253 -25.40 -13.84 -46.17
CA PRO A 253 -24.27 -14.31 -46.97
C PRO A 253 -24.73 -14.36 -48.44
N ARG A 254 -24.10 -13.58 -49.33
CA ARG A 254 -24.31 -13.77 -50.77
C ARG A 254 -23.75 -15.14 -51.12
N LYS A 255 -24.43 -15.91 -51.99
CA LYS A 255 -23.94 -17.24 -52.40
C LYS A 255 -22.52 -17.19 -52.98
N ALA A 256 -22.19 -16.11 -53.70
CA ALA A 256 -20.83 -15.85 -54.17
C ALA A 256 -19.81 -15.68 -53.02
N ASP A 257 -20.21 -15.07 -51.90
CA ASP A 257 -19.35 -14.90 -50.73
C ASP A 257 -19.19 -16.20 -49.93
N THR A 258 -20.20 -17.07 -49.90
CA THR A 258 -20.09 -18.40 -49.27
C THR A 258 -19.20 -19.32 -50.10
N GLU A 259 -19.37 -19.36 -51.42
CA GLU A 259 -18.52 -20.15 -52.32
C GLU A 259 -17.08 -19.61 -52.37
N ALA A 260 -16.89 -18.29 -52.29
CA ALA A 260 -15.55 -17.71 -52.17
C ALA A 260 -14.92 -18.03 -50.80
N ARG A 261 -15.70 -18.00 -49.71
CA ARG A 261 -15.23 -18.42 -48.39
C ARG A 261 -14.85 -19.89 -48.37
N GLU A 262 -15.66 -20.76 -48.96
CA GLU A 262 -15.39 -22.20 -49.06
C GLU A 262 -14.09 -22.45 -49.82
N ARG A 263 -13.91 -21.83 -50.99
CA ARG A 263 -12.64 -21.88 -51.75
C ARG A 263 -11.45 -21.37 -50.94
N VAL A 264 -11.61 -20.28 -50.20
CA VAL A 264 -10.54 -19.75 -49.33
C VAL A 264 -10.27 -20.69 -48.16
N THR A 265 -11.28 -21.32 -47.56
CA THR A 265 -11.07 -22.30 -46.48
C THR A 265 -10.40 -23.57 -46.97
N GLU A 266 -10.74 -24.04 -48.17
CA GLU A 266 -10.06 -25.16 -48.83
C GLU A 266 -8.58 -24.82 -49.10
N LEU A 267 -8.31 -23.62 -49.63
CA LEU A 267 -6.93 -23.16 -49.81
C LEU A 267 -6.18 -23.05 -48.49
N ILE A 268 -6.82 -22.57 -47.42
CA ILE A 268 -6.21 -22.50 -46.08
C ILE A 268 -5.91 -23.91 -45.55
N GLN A 269 -6.80 -24.88 -45.77
CA GLN A 269 -6.57 -26.28 -45.38
C GLN A 269 -5.38 -26.88 -46.15
N VAL A 270 -5.36 -26.72 -47.48
CA VAL A 270 -4.23 -27.19 -48.32
C VAL A 270 -2.92 -26.53 -47.91
N GLN A 271 -2.93 -25.23 -47.60
CA GLN A 271 -1.75 -24.52 -47.12
C GLN A 271 -1.34 -24.97 -45.71
N ALA A 272 -2.28 -25.26 -44.81
CA ALA A 272 -2.00 -25.76 -43.47
C ALA A 272 -1.38 -27.17 -43.50
N GLU A 273 -1.91 -28.06 -44.33
CA GLU A 273 -1.34 -29.40 -44.58
C GLU A 273 0.08 -29.29 -45.15
N ARG A 274 0.29 -28.36 -46.09
CA ARG A 274 1.62 -28.09 -46.64
C ARG A 274 2.59 -27.54 -45.60
N ILE A 275 2.15 -26.62 -44.74
CA ILE A 275 2.96 -26.11 -43.63
C ILE A 275 3.31 -27.25 -42.67
N GLN A 276 2.40 -28.18 -42.43
CA GLN A 276 2.64 -29.34 -41.58
C GLN A 276 3.65 -30.31 -42.21
N ALA A 277 3.49 -30.64 -43.49
CA ALA A 277 4.45 -31.46 -44.24
C ALA A 277 5.86 -30.82 -44.28
N LEU A 278 5.95 -29.50 -44.48
CA LEU A 278 7.21 -28.77 -44.42
C LEU A 278 7.81 -28.75 -43.01
N LYS A 279 7.00 -28.66 -41.95
CA LYS A 279 7.48 -28.77 -40.56
C LYS A 279 8.02 -30.17 -40.26
N GLU A 280 7.38 -31.21 -40.79
CA GLU A 280 7.84 -32.60 -40.69
C GLU A 280 9.15 -32.81 -41.45
N GLU A 281 9.28 -32.26 -42.66
CA GLU A 281 10.52 -32.26 -43.44
C GLU A 281 11.65 -31.53 -42.71
N ILE A 282 11.38 -30.33 -42.17
CA ILE A 282 12.35 -29.60 -41.34
C ILE A 282 12.74 -30.43 -40.11
N ALA A 283 11.80 -31.10 -39.45
CA ALA A 283 12.09 -31.96 -38.29
C ALA A 283 12.96 -33.18 -38.66
N LEU A 284 12.73 -33.78 -39.84
CA LEU A 284 13.53 -34.89 -40.37
C LEU A 284 14.94 -34.43 -40.78
N LEU A 285 15.07 -33.30 -41.47
CA LEU A 285 16.35 -32.69 -41.84
C LEU A 285 17.17 -32.24 -40.61
N ARG A 286 16.51 -31.92 -39.50
CA ARG A 286 17.16 -31.56 -38.23
C ARG A 286 17.74 -32.77 -37.49
N LYS A 287 17.32 -34.01 -37.81
CA LYS A 287 17.92 -35.26 -37.29
C LYS A 287 18.99 -35.75 -38.28
N LYS A 288 20.25 -35.87 -37.85
CA LYS A 288 21.33 -36.43 -38.70
C LYS A 288 21.01 -37.89 -39.05
N GLY A 289 20.62 -38.16 -40.31
CA GLY A 289 20.50 -39.52 -40.87
C GLY A 289 19.17 -39.90 -41.54
N GLY A 290 18.23 -38.98 -41.81
CA GLY A 290 16.96 -39.31 -42.48
C GLY A 290 17.07 -39.41 -44.01
N LEU A 291 16.41 -40.40 -44.62
CA LEU A 291 16.25 -40.56 -46.07
C LEU A 291 15.50 -39.34 -46.67
N LEU A 292 16.00 -38.81 -47.78
CA LEU A 292 15.39 -37.68 -48.50
C LEU A 292 14.08 -38.15 -49.17
N LEU A 293 12.94 -37.65 -48.69
CA LEU A 293 11.65 -37.80 -49.37
C LEU A 293 11.65 -36.94 -50.64
N PRO A 294 10.95 -37.37 -51.71
CA PRO A 294 10.86 -36.59 -52.94
C PRO A 294 10.21 -35.22 -52.69
N PRO A 295 10.64 -34.15 -53.40
CA PRO A 295 10.17 -32.79 -53.17
C PRO A 295 8.65 -32.67 -53.34
N ILE A 296 7.98 -32.04 -52.37
CA ILE A 296 6.55 -31.74 -52.46
C ILE A 296 6.30 -30.89 -53.71
N HIS A 297 5.70 -31.51 -54.75
CA HIS A 297 5.36 -30.83 -55.99
C HIS A 297 4.27 -29.78 -55.75
N ARG A 298 4.43 -28.61 -56.39
CA ARG A 298 3.38 -27.59 -56.44
C ARG A 298 2.22 -28.17 -57.24
N PRO A 299 0.97 -28.16 -56.76
CA PRO A 299 -0.16 -28.33 -57.66
C PRO A 299 -0.07 -27.21 -58.70
N GLN A 300 -0.12 -27.57 -59.99
CA GLN A 300 -0.18 -26.61 -61.08
C GLN A 300 -1.35 -25.66 -60.83
N GLU A 301 -1.07 -24.36 -60.83
CA GLU A 301 -2.09 -23.33 -60.95
C GLU A 301 -2.76 -23.57 -62.31
N ASN A 302 -3.97 -24.13 -62.29
CA ASN A 302 -4.84 -24.08 -63.46
C ASN A 302 -5.34 -22.63 -63.58
N GLU A 303 -4.99 -21.99 -64.69
CA GLU A 303 -5.65 -20.76 -65.18
C GLU A 303 -7.16 -20.90 -65.27
#